data_AF-A0A1B3NQA9-F1
#
_entry.id   AF-A0A1B3NQA9-F1
#
_cell.length_a   1.000
_cell.length_b   1.000
_cell.length_c   1.000
_cell.angle_alpha   90.00
_cell.angle_beta   90.00
_cell.angle_gamma   90.00
#
_symmetry.space_group_name_H-M   'P 1'
#
loop_
_entity.id
_entity.type
_entity.pdbx_description
1 polymer ?
#
loop_
_entity_poly.entity_id
_entity_poly.type
_entity_poly.pdbx_seq_one_letter_code
_entity_poly.pdbx_strand_id
1 'polypeptide(L)'
;MSLNVNGQIMADDIFAVKKLDTHRPVYLLVGAIEKIVVKRDNTPQPNDPRNMVHALRNMRAVDRTMATRPLTPNELREIARFVAGEKGDENPFGGGDYTALDDLERDLQPAGGVSWVKTNFFEGLINLEGAAAEARDKANKSGVRAIAAALTAPGGLEKLGAILAIDAFNGNDDRFDFSNQPVVNPGLRRLTNPGNVGLCLQHNVMRPVGMDAYAGAAEFRSLDKAGQPDRGWSGYRLKDDQRGWRQRFCEEVAADIETMLGPRNRKILFAATNRLPKNAGQRLATGMDQGIAKLKATLRTIGDPRRAPPGLIGRMVALGWANPAPPPGLPRR
;
A
#
# COMPACT_ATOMS: atom_id res chain seq x y z
N MET A 1 -20.86 -20.23 0.70
CA MET A 1 -20.33 -19.32 -0.35
C MET A 1 -18.81 -19.31 -0.23
N SER A 2 -18.07 -18.54 -1.05
CA SER A 2 -16.60 -18.52 -1.00
C SER A 2 -16.09 -17.19 -0.46
N LEU A 3 -15.08 -17.23 0.41
CA LEU A 3 -14.38 -16.04 0.89
C LEU A 3 -13.60 -15.40 -0.26
N ASN A 4 -14.19 -14.42 -0.92
CA ASN A 4 -13.49 -13.64 -1.93
C ASN A 4 -13.70 -12.13 -1.75
N VAL A 5 -12.78 -11.35 -2.30
CA VAL A 5 -12.79 -9.88 -2.17
C VAL A 5 -14.09 -9.27 -2.73
N ASN A 6 -14.72 -9.89 -3.73
CA ASN A 6 -15.88 -9.33 -4.42
C ASN A 6 -17.24 -9.75 -3.83
N GLY A 7 -17.32 -10.90 -3.16
CA GLY A 7 -18.51 -11.48 -2.54
C GLY A 7 -18.72 -10.98 -1.11
N GLN A 8 -19.89 -11.22 -0.54
CA GLN A 8 -20.16 -10.95 0.87
C GLN A 8 -19.44 -12.00 1.73
N ILE A 9 -18.91 -11.59 2.88
CA ILE A 9 -18.45 -12.51 3.93
C ILE A 9 -19.65 -12.92 4.77
N MET A 10 -19.91 -14.22 4.88
CA MET A 10 -20.87 -14.82 5.81
C MET A 10 -20.13 -15.62 6.90
N ALA A 11 -20.74 -15.78 8.08
CA ALA A 11 -20.13 -16.54 9.17
C ALA A 11 -19.77 -17.97 8.75
N ASP A 12 -20.69 -18.65 8.05
CA ASP A 12 -20.54 -20.04 7.59
C ASP A 12 -19.44 -20.21 6.52
N ASP A 13 -18.93 -19.12 5.95
CA ASP A 13 -17.82 -19.16 4.98
C ASP A 13 -16.45 -19.15 5.67
N ILE A 14 -16.40 -18.83 6.96
CA ILE A 14 -15.17 -18.72 7.76
C ILE A 14 -14.96 -20.02 8.51
N PHE A 15 -13.79 -20.63 8.33
CA PHE A 15 -13.39 -21.86 9.03
C PHE A 15 -12.29 -21.60 10.06
N ALA A 16 -11.45 -20.59 9.83
CA ALA A 16 -10.40 -20.22 10.76
C ALA A 16 -10.01 -18.75 10.62
N VAL A 17 -9.49 -18.21 11.72
CA VAL A 17 -8.93 -16.86 11.81
C VAL A 17 -7.48 -16.96 12.26
N LYS A 18 -6.59 -16.21 11.61
CA LYS A 18 -5.20 -16.04 12.05
C LYS A 18 -4.81 -14.58 12.07
N LYS A 19 -4.27 -14.10 13.18
CA LYS A 19 -3.65 -12.76 13.25
C LYS A 19 -2.33 -12.77 12.48
N LEU A 20 -2.14 -11.82 11.58
CA LEU A 20 -0.96 -11.70 10.71
C LEU A 20 0.05 -10.67 11.22
N ASP A 21 -0.38 -9.72 12.05
CA ASP A 21 0.45 -8.67 12.63
C ASP A 21 0.25 -8.64 14.15
N THR A 22 1.33 -8.63 14.91
CA THR A 22 1.27 -8.66 16.38
C THR A 22 0.73 -7.37 16.98
N HIS A 23 0.91 -6.25 16.30
CA HIS A 23 0.59 -4.91 16.79
C HIS A 23 -0.62 -4.29 16.08
N ARG A 24 -0.85 -4.64 14.81
CA ARG A 24 -1.91 -4.06 13.99
C ARG A 24 -3.09 -5.03 13.81
N PRO A 25 -4.32 -4.53 13.59
CA PRO A 25 -5.49 -5.38 13.41
C PRO A 25 -5.49 -5.90 11.97
N VAL A 26 -4.68 -6.92 11.70
CA VAL A 26 -4.55 -7.58 10.39
C VAL A 26 -4.78 -9.07 10.59
N TYR A 27 -5.84 -9.58 9.98
CA TYR A 27 -6.30 -10.95 10.18
C TYR A 27 -6.48 -11.64 8.84
N LEU A 28 -6.09 -12.91 8.77
CA LEU A 28 -6.40 -13.84 7.70
C LEU A 28 -7.68 -14.59 8.06
N LEU A 29 -8.70 -14.46 7.22
CA LEU A 29 -9.87 -15.34 7.25
C LEU A 29 -9.65 -16.46 6.24
N VAL A 30 -9.80 -17.70 6.71
CA VAL A 30 -9.62 -18.92 5.93
C VAL A 30 -10.98 -19.57 5.73
N GLY A 31 -11.36 -19.82 4.48
CA GLY A 31 -12.54 -20.61 4.13
C GLY A 31 -12.14 -21.94 3.51
N ALA A 32 -13.12 -22.66 2.95
CA ALA A 32 -12.89 -23.98 2.36
C ALA A 32 -11.86 -24.02 1.23
N ILE A 33 -11.85 -22.99 0.39
CA ILE A 33 -11.04 -22.92 -0.83
C ILE A 33 -10.18 -21.65 -0.84
N GLU A 34 -10.74 -20.54 -0.40
CA GLU A 34 -10.15 -19.22 -0.55
C GLU A 34 -9.77 -18.60 0.81
N LYS A 35 -8.83 -17.65 0.73
CA LYS A 35 -8.33 -16.89 1.87
C LYS A 35 -8.45 -15.40 1.57
N ILE A 36 -8.88 -14.62 2.56
CA ILE A 36 -8.93 -13.16 2.47
C ILE A 36 -8.28 -12.55 3.70
N VAL A 37 -7.65 -11.40 3.53
CA VAL A 37 -7.12 -10.63 4.65
C VAL A 37 -8.13 -9.54 4.97
N VAL A 38 -8.51 -9.43 6.24
CA VAL A 38 -9.26 -8.29 6.76
C VAL A 38 -8.35 -7.47 7.65
N LYS A 39 -8.40 -6.15 7.50
CA LYS A 39 -7.57 -5.25 8.30
C LYS A 39 -8.28 -3.96 8.65
N ARG A 40 -7.85 -3.33 9.74
CA ARG A 40 -8.20 -1.96 10.08
C ARG A 40 -7.20 -0.99 9.51
N ASP A 41 -7.71 -0.02 8.78
CA ASP A 41 -6.94 1.11 8.31
C ASP A 41 -7.40 2.41 8.96
N ASN A 42 -6.44 3.22 9.40
CA ASN A 42 -6.72 4.56 9.88
C ASN A 42 -7.28 5.41 8.72
N THR A 43 -8.50 5.92 8.91
CA THR A 43 -9.22 6.72 7.92
C THR A 43 -9.89 7.89 8.63
N PRO A 44 -9.48 9.16 8.43
CA PRO A 44 -10.29 10.29 8.84
C PRO A 44 -11.58 10.26 8.02
N GLN A 45 -12.69 10.35 8.73
CA GLN A 45 -14.02 10.10 8.18
C GLN A 45 -14.19 8.65 7.68
N PRO A 46 -14.07 7.64 8.57
CA PRO A 46 -14.21 6.22 8.19
C PRO A 46 -15.61 5.92 7.62
N ASN A 47 -16.57 6.79 7.88
CA ASN A 47 -17.94 6.71 7.37
C ASN A 47 -18.08 7.12 5.89
N ASP A 48 -17.03 7.65 5.24
CA ASP A 48 -17.06 7.98 3.81
C ASP A 48 -16.22 7.00 2.96
N PRO A 49 -16.83 5.92 2.43
CA PRO A 49 -16.12 4.88 1.70
C PRO A 49 -15.49 5.37 0.39
N ARG A 50 -15.90 6.53 -0.15
CA ARG A 50 -15.37 7.07 -1.41
C ARG A 50 -13.88 7.41 -1.33
N ASN A 51 -13.41 7.78 -0.14
CA ASN A 51 -12.01 8.18 0.08
C ASN A 51 -11.04 7.05 -0.28
N MET A 52 -11.36 5.83 0.15
CA MET A 52 -10.54 4.65 -0.15
C MET A 52 -10.69 4.22 -1.63
N VAL A 53 -11.89 4.34 -2.20
CA VAL A 53 -12.15 3.94 -3.59
C VAL A 53 -11.26 4.68 -4.58
N HIS A 54 -11.05 5.98 -4.40
CA HIS A 54 -10.21 6.76 -5.31
C HIS A 54 -8.72 6.45 -5.18
N ALA A 55 -8.19 6.32 -3.96
CA ALA A 55 -6.79 5.98 -3.75
C ALA A 55 -6.45 4.60 -4.36
N LEU A 56 -7.33 3.61 -4.13
CA LEU A 56 -7.21 2.27 -4.73
C LEU A 56 -7.35 2.31 -6.25
N ARG A 57 -8.26 3.14 -6.79
CA ARG A 57 -8.39 3.34 -8.23
C ARG A 57 -7.12 3.90 -8.85
N ASN A 58 -6.47 4.86 -8.20
CA ASN A 58 -5.20 5.42 -8.67
C ASN A 58 -4.09 4.36 -8.65
N MET A 59 -4.02 3.53 -7.60
CA MET A 59 -3.07 2.41 -7.54
C MET A 59 -3.25 1.43 -8.69
N ARG A 60 -4.50 1.14 -9.09
CA ARG A 60 -4.80 0.28 -10.25
C ARG A 60 -4.27 0.79 -11.59
N ALA A 61 -3.84 2.06 -11.68
CA ALA A 61 -3.16 2.58 -12.87
C ALA A 61 -1.78 1.93 -13.07
N VAL A 62 -1.11 1.51 -12.00
CA VAL A 62 0.25 0.94 -12.04
C VAL A 62 0.32 -0.48 -11.47
N ASP A 63 -0.59 -0.82 -10.55
CA ASP A 63 -0.67 -2.12 -9.93
C ASP A 63 -2.12 -2.59 -9.72
N ARG A 64 -2.50 -3.65 -10.45
CA ARG A 64 -3.84 -4.25 -10.38
C ARG A 64 -3.90 -5.47 -9.46
N THR A 65 -2.78 -5.87 -8.86
CA THR A 65 -2.72 -7.11 -8.07
C THR A 65 -3.40 -6.99 -6.72
N MET A 66 -3.37 -5.81 -6.10
CA MET A 66 -4.08 -5.58 -4.85
C MET A 66 -5.54 -5.21 -5.13
N ALA A 67 -6.45 -6.05 -4.65
CA ALA A 67 -7.87 -5.81 -4.68
C ALA A 67 -8.36 -5.60 -3.25
N THR A 68 -8.68 -4.36 -2.91
CA THR A 68 -9.19 -3.99 -1.59
C THR A 68 -10.61 -3.43 -1.70
N ARG A 69 -11.47 -3.75 -0.74
CA ARG A 69 -12.82 -3.19 -0.60
C ARG A 69 -13.13 -2.89 0.86
N PRO A 70 -13.92 -1.85 1.16
CA PRO A 70 -14.43 -1.66 2.51
C PRO A 70 -15.31 -2.85 2.88
N LEU A 71 -15.23 -3.28 4.14
CA LEU A 71 -16.19 -4.22 4.69
C LEU A 71 -17.51 -3.52 4.94
N THR A 72 -18.61 -4.16 4.57
CA THR A 72 -19.95 -3.64 4.84
C THR A 72 -20.34 -3.88 6.30
N PRO A 73 -21.33 -3.14 6.83
CA PRO A 73 -21.86 -3.43 8.17
C PRO A 73 -22.37 -4.86 8.33
N ASN A 74 -22.87 -5.48 7.25
CA ASN A 74 -23.29 -6.88 7.29
C ASN A 74 -22.11 -7.83 7.48
N GLU A 75 -21.04 -7.64 6.72
CA GLU A 75 -19.85 -8.48 6.82
C GLU A 75 -19.19 -8.38 8.19
N LEU A 76 -19.16 -7.18 8.79
CA LEU A 76 -18.67 -7.02 10.16
C LEU A 76 -19.52 -7.79 11.17
N ARG A 77 -20.85 -7.80 11.01
CA ARG A 77 -21.74 -8.62 11.86
C ARG A 77 -21.51 -10.11 11.66
N GLU A 78 -21.31 -10.56 10.43
CA GLU A 78 -21.06 -11.96 10.12
C GLU A 78 -19.71 -12.46 10.66
N ILE A 79 -18.66 -11.63 10.59
CA ILE A 79 -17.37 -11.94 11.24
C ILE A 79 -17.55 -12.02 12.76
N ALA A 80 -18.27 -11.07 13.37
CA ALA A 80 -18.56 -11.10 14.81
C ALA A 80 -19.38 -12.33 15.22
N ARG A 81 -20.36 -12.74 14.38
CA ARG A 81 -21.17 -13.94 14.59
C ARG A 81 -20.33 -15.21 14.56
N PHE A 82 -19.40 -15.33 13.62
CA PHE A 82 -18.44 -16.45 13.59
C PHE A 82 -17.62 -16.50 14.88
N VAL A 83 -17.04 -15.38 15.30
CA VAL A 83 -16.23 -15.31 16.53
C VAL A 83 -17.05 -15.72 17.77
N ALA A 84 -18.29 -15.28 17.87
CA ALA A 84 -19.19 -15.66 18.96
C ALA A 84 -19.57 -17.15 18.93
N GLY A 85 -19.78 -17.72 17.74
CA GLY A 85 -20.10 -19.14 17.55
C GLY A 85 -18.96 -20.05 18.00
N GLU A 86 -17.74 -19.81 17.51
CA GLU A 86 -16.54 -20.60 17.86
C GLU A 86 -16.17 -20.56 19.34
N LYS A 87 -16.57 -19.49 20.05
CA LYS A 87 -16.39 -19.38 21.51
C LYS A 87 -17.53 -20.02 22.30
N GLY A 88 -18.74 -20.02 21.73
CA GLY A 88 -19.93 -20.63 22.34
C GLY A 88 -19.95 -22.15 22.26
N ASP A 89 -19.28 -22.71 21.25
CA ASP A 89 -18.99 -24.14 21.17
C ASP A 89 -17.90 -24.48 22.20
N GLU A 90 -18.33 -24.80 23.43
CA GLU A 90 -17.48 -25.39 24.48
C GLU A 90 -16.71 -26.57 23.89
N ASN A 91 -15.41 -26.38 23.68
CA ASN A 91 -14.52 -27.36 23.05
C ASN A 91 -14.62 -28.73 23.78
N PRO A 92 -15.21 -29.77 23.16
CA PRO A 92 -15.31 -31.09 23.80
C PRO A 92 -13.96 -31.82 23.90
N PHE A 93 -12.88 -31.23 23.37
CA PHE A 93 -11.55 -31.86 23.30
C PHE A 93 -10.38 -30.99 23.82
N GLY A 94 -10.66 -29.81 24.39
CA GLY A 94 -9.67 -28.99 25.10
C GLY A 94 -8.63 -28.27 24.24
N GLY A 95 -8.25 -27.05 24.66
CA GLY A 95 -6.94 -26.45 24.37
C GLY A 95 -6.74 -25.70 23.04
N GLY A 96 -7.75 -25.04 22.49
CA GLY A 96 -7.55 -24.08 21.39
C GLY A 96 -6.98 -22.76 21.91
N ASP A 97 -5.89 -22.27 21.34
CA ASP A 97 -5.33 -20.94 21.62
C ASP A 97 -6.24 -19.86 20.98
N TYR A 98 -7.27 -19.42 21.72
CA TYR A 98 -8.27 -18.44 21.28
C TYR A 98 -7.71 -17.02 21.10
N THR A 99 -6.41 -16.79 21.29
CA THR A 99 -5.80 -15.45 21.26
C THR A 99 -6.13 -14.65 20.00
N ALA A 100 -6.18 -15.29 18.82
CA ALA A 100 -6.57 -14.60 17.58
C ALA A 100 -8.06 -14.23 17.52
N LEU A 101 -8.94 -15.05 18.10
CA LEU A 101 -10.39 -14.78 18.18
C LEU A 101 -10.70 -13.74 19.26
N ASP A 102 -10.02 -13.77 20.39
CA ASP A 102 -10.08 -12.75 21.45
C ASP A 102 -9.61 -11.39 20.94
N ASP A 103 -8.47 -11.38 20.24
CA ASP A 103 -7.93 -10.18 19.64
C ASP A 103 -8.88 -9.62 18.57
N LEU A 104 -9.44 -10.48 17.72
CA LEU A 104 -10.39 -10.05 16.70
C LEU A 104 -11.69 -9.53 17.32
N GLU A 105 -12.24 -10.17 18.35
CA GLU A 105 -13.44 -9.67 19.05
C GLU A 105 -13.22 -8.28 19.64
N ARG A 106 -12.10 -8.10 20.36
CA ARG A 106 -11.72 -6.80 20.91
C ARG A 106 -11.53 -5.78 19.80
N ASP A 107 -10.86 -6.17 18.73
CA ASP A 107 -10.64 -5.34 17.57
C ASP A 107 -11.89 -5.20 16.69
N LEU A 108 -13.03 -5.85 16.94
CA LEU A 108 -14.25 -5.56 16.18
C LEU A 108 -15.06 -4.45 16.83
N GLN A 109 -14.79 -4.12 18.10
CA GLN A 109 -15.49 -3.07 18.83
C GLN A 109 -15.39 -1.72 18.12
N PRO A 110 -16.46 -0.91 18.05
CA PRO A 110 -16.45 0.37 17.36
C PRO A 110 -15.29 1.26 17.82
N ALA A 111 -14.48 1.71 16.85
CA ALA A 111 -13.40 2.66 17.08
C ALA A 111 -13.55 3.82 16.11
N GLY A 112 -13.43 5.05 16.63
CA GLY A 112 -13.46 6.25 15.79
C GLY A 112 -12.23 6.33 14.88
N GLY A 113 -12.39 6.83 13.66
CA GLY A 113 -11.26 7.11 12.76
C GLY A 113 -10.63 5.89 12.09
N VAL A 114 -11.27 4.72 12.10
CA VAL A 114 -10.79 3.50 11.43
C VAL A 114 -11.85 2.89 10.52
N SER A 115 -11.41 2.33 9.39
CA SER A 115 -12.26 1.57 8.48
C SER A 115 -11.76 0.14 8.40
N TRP A 116 -12.68 -0.81 8.41
CA TRP A 116 -12.38 -2.20 8.13
C TRP A 116 -12.42 -2.45 6.63
N VAL A 117 -11.41 -3.14 6.13
CA VAL A 117 -11.26 -3.43 4.70
C VAL A 117 -10.90 -4.90 4.52
N LYS A 118 -11.33 -5.49 3.41
CA LYS A 118 -10.88 -6.80 2.96
C LYS A 118 -10.00 -6.67 1.74
N THR A 119 -8.95 -7.48 1.68
CA THR A 119 -8.02 -7.55 0.58
C THR A 119 -7.68 -9.00 0.23
N ASN A 120 -7.24 -9.23 -0.99
CA ASN A 120 -6.77 -10.55 -1.40
C ASN A 120 -5.56 -10.99 -0.57
N PHE A 121 -5.52 -12.27 -0.23
CA PHE A 121 -4.34 -12.89 0.37
C PHE A 121 -3.26 -13.12 -0.69
N PHE A 122 -2.03 -12.74 -0.39
CA PHE A 122 -0.87 -13.03 -1.22
C PHE A 122 -0.07 -14.16 -0.59
N GLU A 123 -0.17 -15.34 -1.18
CA GLU A 123 0.68 -16.46 -0.77
C GLU A 123 2.14 -16.13 -1.08
N GLY A 124 3.02 -16.35 -0.10
CA GLY A 124 4.45 -16.04 -0.22
C GLY A 124 4.77 -14.55 -0.30
N LEU A 125 3.94 -13.66 0.26
CA LEU A 125 4.27 -12.24 0.42
C LEU A 125 5.59 -12.08 1.20
N ILE A 126 6.57 -11.42 0.60
CA ILE A 126 7.85 -11.09 1.24
C ILE A 126 7.91 -9.57 1.42
N ASN A 127 7.94 -9.09 2.66
CA ASN A 127 8.16 -7.68 2.97
C ASN A 127 9.60 -7.41 3.43
N LEU A 128 10.05 -6.16 3.24
CA LEU A 128 11.44 -5.76 3.50
C LEU A 128 11.81 -5.84 4.99
N GLU A 129 10.91 -5.47 5.88
CA GLU A 129 11.13 -5.51 7.33
C GLU A 129 11.36 -6.94 7.83
N GLY A 130 10.42 -7.85 7.53
CA GLY A 130 10.50 -9.25 7.92
C GLY A 130 11.71 -9.95 7.29
N ALA A 131 12.00 -9.68 6.01
CA ALA A 131 13.18 -10.22 5.34
C ALA A 131 14.50 -9.73 5.98
N ALA A 132 14.58 -8.45 6.36
CA ALA A 132 15.75 -7.89 7.03
C ALA A 132 15.90 -8.46 8.45
N ALA A 133 14.81 -8.58 9.21
CA ALA A 133 14.79 -9.19 10.53
C ALA A 133 15.23 -10.65 10.48
N GLU A 134 14.72 -11.47 9.55
CA GLU A 134 15.17 -12.85 9.37
C GLU A 134 16.67 -12.95 9.01
N ALA A 135 17.16 -12.03 8.17
CA ALA A 135 18.57 -11.99 7.80
C ALA A 135 19.49 -11.60 8.97
N ARG A 136 19.02 -10.73 9.86
CA ARG A 136 19.76 -10.26 11.04
C ARG A 136 19.69 -11.26 12.19
N ASP A 137 18.48 -11.69 12.55
CA ASP A 137 18.20 -12.40 13.79
C ASP A 137 18.33 -13.92 13.64
N LYS A 138 18.14 -14.45 12.42
CA LYS A 138 18.22 -15.89 12.12
C LYS A 138 19.31 -16.24 11.10
N ALA A 139 20.12 -15.27 10.68
CA ALA A 139 21.08 -15.37 9.57
C ALA A 139 20.47 -15.89 8.24
N ASN A 140 19.14 -15.86 8.10
CA ASN A 140 18.44 -16.34 6.92
C ASN A 140 18.36 -15.25 5.84
N LYS A 141 19.22 -15.35 4.82
CA LYS A 141 19.32 -14.34 3.75
C LYS A 141 18.38 -14.61 2.56
N SER A 142 17.48 -15.60 2.62
CA SER A 142 16.61 -15.95 1.49
C SER A 142 15.70 -14.80 1.08
N GLY A 143 15.02 -14.16 2.04
CA GLY A 143 14.12 -13.02 1.80
C GLY A 143 14.82 -11.83 1.17
N VAL A 144 15.91 -11.33 1.76
CA VAL A 144 16.67 -10.19 1.18
C VAL A 144 17.30 -10.51 -0.17
N ARG A 145 17.64 -11.77 -0.45
CA ARG A 145 18.09 -12.20 -1.79
C ARG A 145 16.95 -12.19 -2.80
N ALA A 146 15.78 -12.69 -2.43
CA ALA A 146 14.59 -12.64 -3.26
C ALA A 146 14.17 -11.20 -3.57
N ILE A 147 14.26 -10.30 -2.57
CA ILE A 147 13.96 -8.88 -2.78
C ILE A 147 14.93 -8.23 -3.75
N ALA A 148 16.23 -8.38 -3.51
CA ALA A 148 17.24 -7.85 -4.40
C ALA A 148 17.10 -8.37 -5.84
N ALA A 149 16.81 -9.67 -6.02
CA ALA A 149 16.64 -10.29 -7.32
C ALA A 149 15.41 -9.72 -8.06
N ALA A 150 14.27 -9.62 -7.38
CA ALA A 150 13.04 -9.09 -7.98
C ALA A 150 13.15 -7.61 -8.36
N LEU A 151 13.82 -6.79 -7.54
CA LEU A 151 14.07 -5.37 -7.86
C LEU A 151 15.06 -5.24 -9.02
N THR A 152 16.12 -6.05 -9.04
CA THR A 152 17.14 -6.01 -10.10
C THR A 152 16.62 -6.53 -11.44
N ALA A 153 15.64 -7.44 -11.44
CA ALA A 153 15.01 -7.96 -12.65
C ALA A 153 14.45 -6.82 -13.53
N PRO A 154 14.36 -7.01 -14.86
CA PRO A 154 13.75 -6.03 -15.75
C PRO A 154 12.33 -5.65 -15.30
N GLY A 155 12.08 -4.35 -15.12
CA GLY A 155 10.79 -3.83 -14.67
C GLY A 155 10.57 -3.85 -13.15
N GLY A 156 11.48 -4.41 -12.35
CA GLY A 156 11.37 -4.48 -10.89
C GLY A 156 11.40 -3.09 -10.23
N LEU A 157 12.56 -2.44 -10.28
CA LEU A 157 12.74 -1.06 -9.80
C LEU A 157 11.82 -0.07 -10.52
N GLU A 158 11.55 -0.25 -11.81
CA GLU A 158 10.62 0.59 -12.54
C GLU A 158 9.19 0.47 -12.01
N LYS A 159 8.75 -0.75 -11.63
CA LYS A 159 7.44 -0.95 -11.00
C LYS A 159 7.38 -0.29 -9.62
N LEU A 160 8.42 -0.43 -8.80
CA LEU A 160 8.49 0.26 -7.51
C LEU A 160 8.44 1.78 -7.69
N GLY A 161 9.18 2.33 -8.65
CA GLY A 161 9.11 3.75 -9.01
C GLY A 161 7.69 4.20 -9.39
N ALA A 162 7.00 3.39 -10.21
CA ALA A 162 5.63 3.69 -10.60
C ALA A 162 4.66 3.69 -9.41
N ILE A 163 4.89 2.80 -8.44
CA ILE A 163 4.15 2.77 -7.17
C ILE A 163 4.41 4.05 -6.34
N LEU A 164 5.66 4.51 -6.23
CA LEU A 164 6.02 5.76 -5.54
C LEU A 164 5.32 6.99 -6.13
N ALA A 165 5.12 7.02 -7.45
CA ALA A 165 4.37 8.09 -8.10
C ALA A 165 2.90 8.13 -7.63
N ILE A 166 2.28 6.96 -7.46
CA ILE A 166 0.91 6.89 -6.94
C ILE A 166 0.88 7.25 -5.46
N ASP A 167 1.87 6.80 -4.68
CA ASP A 167 1.95 7.14 -3.26
C ASP A 167 2.00 8.66 -3.06
N ALA A 168 2.90 9.34 -3.76
CA ALA A 168 2.98 10.80 -3.73
C ALA A 168 1.64 11.45 -4.15
N PHE A 169 1.02 10.97 -5.22
CA PHE A 169 -0.27 11.52 -5.65
C PHE A 169 -1.36 11.34 -4.60
N ASN A 170 -1.41 10.16 -3.97
CA ASN A 170 -2.39 9.83 -2.94
C ASN A 170 -2.07 10.49 -1.59
N GLY A 171 -0.88 11.07 -1.40
CA GLY A 171 -0.43 11.55 -0.08
C GLY A 171 -0.10 10.39 0.86
N ASN A 172 0.42 9.29 0.31
CA ASN A 172 0.79 8.10 1.06
C ASN A 172 2.26 8.15 1.46
N ASP A 173 2.55 8.85 2.55
CA ASP A 173 3.92 8.97 3.06
C ASP A 173 4.27 7.83 4.05
N ASP A 174 3.41 6.83 4.18
CA ASP A 174 3.60 5.70 5.11
C ASP A 174 4.75 4.78 4.68
N ARG A 175 4.94 4.53 3.37
CA ARG A 175 6.08 3.74 2.87
C ARG A 175 7.37 4.55 2.82
N PHE A 176 7.30 5.75 2.26
CA PHE A 176 8.42 6.66 2.08
C PHE A 176 8.02 8.11 2.34
N ASP A 177 8.90 8.88 2.98
CA ASP A 177 8.73 10.31 3.23
C ASP A 177 9.11 11.18 2.01
N PHE A 178 8.12 11.92 1.49
CA PHE A 178 8.26 12.83 0.35
C PHE A 178 8.55 14.29 0.75
N SER A 179 8.79 14.56 2.03
CA SER A 179 9.11 15.89 2.54
C SER A 179 10.47 16.42 2.02
N ASN A 180 10.73 17.72 2.18
CA ASN A 180 12.06 18.29 1.90
C ASN A 180 13.08 17.95 3.00
N GLN A 181 12.61 17.70 4.22
CA GLN A 181 13.44 17.41 5.38
C GLN A 181 13.21 15.96 5.80
N PRO A 182 14.04 15.03 5.31
CA PRO A 182 13.84 13.61 5.57
C PRO A 182 13.65 13.35 7.07
N VAL A 183 12.52 12.75 7.46
CA VAL A 183 12.31 12.29 8.83
C VAL A 183 13.23 11.09 9.07
N VAL A 184 14.16 11.25 10.00
CA VAL A 184 15.19 10.26 10.31
C VAL A 184 14.56 9.11 11.10
N ASN A 185 14.26 8.00 10.42
CA ASN A 185 14.41 6.69 11.07
C ASN A 185 15.92 6.47 11.23
N PRO A 186 16.45 5.95 12.37
CA PRO A 186 17.88 5.82 12.58
C PRO A 186 18.57 5.08 11.42
N GLY A 187 19.35 5.81 10.62
CA GLY A 187 20.09 5.28 9.47
C GLY A 187 19.34 5.24 8.13
N LEU A 188 18.08 5.68 8.04
CA LEU A 188 17.28 5.74 6.81
C LEU A 188 16.83 7.17 6.52
N ARG A 189 16.82 7.58 5.25
CA ARG A 189 16.47 8.95 4.84
C ARG A 189 15.01 9.11 4.44
N ARG A 190 14.46 8.15 3.71
CA ARG A 190 13.15 8.18 3.07
C ARG A 190 12.26 7.07 3.59
N LEU A 191 12.80 5.90 3.87
CA LEU A 191 12.04 4.71 4.22
C LEU A 191 11.43 4.85 5.64
N THR A 192 10.11 5.01 5.68
CA THR A 192 9.33 5.23 6.91
C THR A 192 8.77 3.92 7.48
N ASN A 193 8.19 3.07 6.63
CA ASN A 193 7.64 1.77 7.00
C ASN A 193 8.13 0.65 6.06
N PRO A 194 9.22 -0.08 6.41
CA PRO A 194 9.73 -1.19 5.59
C PRO A 194 8.75 -2.37 5.48
N GLY A 195 7.83 -2.55 6.42
CA GLY A 195 6.79 -3.58 6.35
C GLY A 195 5.85 -3.39 5.15
N ASN A 196 5.68 -2.14 4.71
CA ASN A 196 4.84 -1.79 3.56
C ASN A 196 5.58 -1.81 2.21
N VAL A 197 6.84 -2.22 2.19
CA VAL A 197 7.60 -2.51 0.96
C VAL A 197 7.60 -4.02 0.72
N GLY A 198 6.64 -4.48 -0.09
CA GLY A 198 6.37 -5.90 -0.30
C GLY A 198 6.59 -6.38 -1.74
N LEU A 199 6.88 -7.68 -1.86
CA LEU A 199 6.87 -8.43 -3.11
C LEU A 199 5.86 -9.56 -3.05
N CYS A 200 5.10 -9.75 -4.13
CA CYS A 200 4.25 -10.91 -4.30
C CYS A 200 4.51 -11.60 -5.65
N LEU A 201 4.08 -12.85 -5.77
CA LEU A 201 4.16 -13.59 -7.03
C LEU A 201 3.14 -13.03 -8.02
N GLN A 202 3.61 -12.59 -9.17
CA GLN A 202 2.79 -12.02 -10.25
C GLN A 202 3.18 -12.68 -11.56
N HIS A 203 2.30 -13.49 -12.14
CA HIS A 203 2.59 -14.27 -13.35
C HIS A 203 3.88 -15.12 -13.19
N ASN A 204 3.99 -15.85 -12.09
CA ASN A 204 5.16 -16.68 -11.72
C ASN A 204 6.48 -15.92 -11.51
N VAL A 205 6.43 -14.60 -11.36
CA VAL A 205 7.62 -13.79 -11.05
C VAL A 205 7.36 -12.91 -9.83
N MET A 206 8.29 -12.91 -8.87
CA MET A 206 8.22 -12.00 -7.72
C MET A 206 8.37 -10.55 -8.20
N ARG A 207 7.43 -9.69 -7.83
CA ARG A 207 7.44 -8.28 -8.22
C ARG A 207 6.95 -7.38 -7.08
N PRO A 208 7.39 -6.11 -7.05
CA PRO A 208 6.84 -5.14 -6.13
C PRO A 208 5.32 -5.07 -6.22
N VAL A 209 4.69 -4.89 -5.06
CA VAL A 209 3.25 -4.72 -4.93
C VAL A 209 2.92 -3.43 -4.18
N GLY A 210 1.96 -2.67 -4.69
CA GLY A 210 1.47 -1.45 -4.05
C GLY A 210 0.56 -1.75 -2.85
N MET A 211 1.14 -2.17 -1.71
CA MET A 211 0.43 -2.46 -0.47
C MET A 211 0.02 -1.19 0.27
N ASP A 212 -1.23 -1.06 0.72
CA ASP A 212 -1.73 0.13 1.42
C ASP A 212 -1.65 1.39 0.55
N ALA A 213 -2.66 1.62 -0.29
CA ALA A 213 -2.63 2.71 -1.29
C ALA A 213 -2.77 4.13 -0.71
N TYR A 214 -2.83 4.29 0.61
CA TYR A 214 -3.04 5.56 1.30
C TYR A 214 -2.41 5.54 2.70
N ALA A 215 -1.90 6.69 3.17
CA ALA A 215 -1.48 6.84 4.55
C ALA A 215 -2.73 6.86 5.46
N GLY A 216 -2.54 6.78 6.79
CA GLY A 216 -3.62 6.86 7.81
C GLY A 216 -3.90 8.23 8.46
N ALA A 217 -2.98 9.22 8.39
CA ALA A 217 -3.18 10.64 8.85
C ALA A 217 -3.29 11.82 7.81
N ALA A 218 -2.74 11.76 6.59
CA ALA A 218 -2.94 12.69 5.45
C ALA A 218 -4.31 13.42 5.31
N GLU A 219 -4.22 14.74 5.23
CA GLU A 219 -5.29 15.75 5.16
C GLU A 219 -6.11 15.70 3.85
N PHE A 220 -5.52 15.24 2.75
CA PHE A 220 -6.13 15.33 1.42
C PHE A 220 -7.09 14.19 1.07
N ARG A 221 -7.57 13.42 2.05
CA ARG A 221 -8.22 12.11 1.84
C ARG A 221 -9.60 12.10 1.22
N SER A 222 -10.34 13.20 1.28
CA SER A 222 -11.60 13.30 0.56
C SER A 222 -11.38 14.12 -0.69
N LEU A 223 -11.24 13.49 -1.85
CA LEU A 223 -11.22 14.23 -3.12
C LEU A 223 -12.54 15.01 -3.34
N ASP A 224 -13.61 14.70 -2.60
CA ASP A 224 -14.87 15.45 -2.65
C ASP A 224 -14.86 16.71 -1.77
N LYS A 225 -14.07 16.72 -0.68
CA LYS A 225 -14.00 17.83 0.30
C LYS A 225 -12.63 18.51 0.39
N ALA A 226 -11.62 18.00 -0.29
CA ALA A 226 -10.27 18.55 -0.26
C ALA A 226 -10.31 19.95 -0.87
N GLY A 227 -9.77 20.92 -0.12
CA GLY A 227 -9.47 22.24 -0.64
C GLY A 227 -8.45 22.18 -1.78
N GLN A 228 -8.03 23.34 -2.27
CA GLN A 228 -6.89 23.36 -3.20
C GLN A 228 -5.69 22.70 -2.51
N PRO A 229 -4.98 21.77 -3.19
CA PRO A 229 -3.81 21.15 -2.61
C PRO A 229 -2.79 22.24 -2.25
N ASP A 230 -2.23 22.19 -1.05
CA ASP A 230 -1.20 23.12 -0.62
C ASP A 230 0.20 22.56 -0.91
N ARG A 231 1.23 23.38 -0.74
CA ARG A 231 2.62 22.97 -1.01
C ARG A 231 3.13 21.84 -0.11
N GLY A 232 2.39 21.46 0.94
CA GLY A 232 2.68 20.32 1.81
C GLY A 232 2.24 18.97 1.21
N TRP A 233 1.33 18.96 0.22
CA TRP A 233 0.95 17.73 -0.47
C TRP A 233 2.11 17.12 -1.27
N SER A 234 2.46 15.86 -0.98
CA SER A 234 3.55 15.15 -1.65
C SER A 234 3.37 15.00 -3.16
N GLY A 235 2.16 15.09 -3.69
CA GLY A 235 1.91 15.07 -5.12
C GLY A 235 2.53 16.24 -5.88
N TYR A 236 2.82 17.38 -5.23
CA TYR A 236 3.56 18.48 -5.88
C TYR A 236 4.91 18.05 -6.46
N ARG A 237 5.51 16.98 -5.93
CA ARG A 237 6.76 16.38 -6.44
C ARG A 237 6.62 15.73 -7.82
N LEU A 238 5.39 15.55 -8.29
CA LEU A 238 5.08 14.94 -9.59
C LEU A 238 5.07 15.94 -10.75
N LYS A 239 5.22 17.24 -10.48
CA LYS A 239 5.30 18.26 -11.53
C LYS A 239 6.54 18.09 -12.40
N ASP A 240 6.47 18.53 -13.65
CA ASP A 240 7.57 18.38 -14.62
C ASP A 240 8.85 19.10 -14.15
N ASP A 241 8.73 20.26 -13.50
CA ASP A 241 9.83 21.02 -12.91
C ASP A 241 10.48 20.36 -11.68
N GLN A 242 9.84 19.34 -11.09
CA GLN A 242 10.37 18.59 -9.94
C GLN A 242 11.20 17.36 -10.35
N ARG A 243 11.52 17.19 -11.64
CA ARG A 243 12.28 16.01 -12.12
C ARG A 243 13.63 15.81 -11.41
N GLY A 244 14.36 16.90 -11.15
CA GLY A 244 15.62 16.85 -10.41
C GLY A 244 15.44 16.44 -8.94
N TRP A 245 14.33 16.80 -8.31
CA TRP A 245 13.99 16.33 -6.97
C TRP A 245 13.66 14.84 -6.98
N ARG A 246 12.84 14.37 -7.94
CA ARG A 246 12.47 12.95 -8.06
C ARG A 246 13.69 12.05 -8.25
N GLN A 247 14.67 12.49 -9.04
CA GLN A 247 15.92 11.76 -9.23
C GLN A 247 16.67 11.55 -7.90
N ARG A 248 16.90 12.64 -7.15
CA ARG A 248 17.57 12.56 -5.84
C ARG A 248 16.78 11.73 -4.84
N PHE A 249 15.47 11.93 -4.78
CA PHE A 249 14.58 11.12 -3.94
C PHE A 249 14.71 9.62 -4.25
N CYS A 250 14.71 9.24 -5.52
CA CYS A 250 14.84 7.83 -5.92
C CYS A 250 16.23 7.24 -5.61
N GLU A 251 17.29 8.05 -5.65
CA GLU A 251 18.63 7.63 -5.20
C GLU A 251 18.67 7.37 -3.69
N GLU A 252 18.02 8.23 -2.90
CA GLU A 252 17.89 8.05 -1.44
C GLU A 252 17.04 6.83 -1.10
N VAL A 253 15.92 6.61 -1.80
CA VAL A 253 15.10 5.39 -1.67
C VAL A 253 15.92 4.13 -1.98
N ALA A 254 16.70 4.14 -3.07
CA ALA A 254 17.56 3.02 -3.41
C ALA A 254 18.61 2.73 -2.31
N ALA A 255 19.19 3.78 -1.73
CA ALA A 255 20.18 3.66 -0.66
C ALA A 255 19.58 3.10 0.63
N ASP A 256 18.36 3.51 0.99
CA ASP A 256 17.65 2.97 2.15
C ASP A 256 17.30 1.49 1.98
N ILE A 257 16.80 1.12 0.80
CA ILE A 257 16.51 -0.29 0.48
C ILE A 257 17.81 -1.09 0.53
N GLU A 258 18.91 -0.60 -0.05
CA GLU A 258 20.21 -1.26 0.01
C GLU A 258 20.69 -1.46 1.46
N THR A 259 20.53 -0.45 2.31
CA THR A 259 20.84 -0.52 3.75
C THR A 259 20.06 -1.65 4.41
N MET A 260 18.75 -1.77 4.15
CA MET A 260 17.90 -2.83 4.71
C MET A 260 18.23 -4.23 4.17
N LEU A 261 18.63 -4.34 2.89
CA LEU A 261 19.02 -5.62 2.30
C LEU A 261 20.37 -6.13 2.84
N GLY A 262 21.19 -5.21 3.37
CA GLY A 262 22.52 -5.47 3.89
C GLY A 262 23.53 -5.93 2.84
N PRO A 263 24.81 -6.08 3.19
CA PRO A 263 25.85 -6.36 2.20
C PRO A 263 25.69 -7.74 1.54
N ARG A 264 26.16 -7.83 0.29
CA ARG A 264 26.38 -9.11 -0.41
C ARG A 264 27.73 -9.68 0.00
N ASN A 265 27.72 -10.70 0.86
CA ASN A 265 28.95 -11.44 1.20
C ASN A 265 29.32 -12.37 0.04
N ARG A 266 30.41 -12.08 -0.69
CA ARG A 266 31.05 -13.05 -1.59
C ARG A 266 32.18 -13.75 -0.85
N LYS A 267 32.19 -15.08 -0.82
CA LYS A 267 33.21 -15.89 -0.12
C LYS A 267 34.64 -15.70 -0.63
N ILE A 268 34.83 -15.07 -1.79
CA ILE A 268 36.12 -15.07 -2.54
C ILE A 268 36.78 -13.68 -2.55
N LEU A 269 36.03 -12.62 -2.24
CA LEU A 269 36.56 -11.25 -2.14
C LEU A 269 36.01 -10.65 -0.86
N PHE A 270 36.89 -10.29 0.07
CA PHE A 270 36.59 -9.64 1.35
C PHE A 270 35.90 -8.27 1.22
N ALA A 271 35.43 -7.88 0.03
CA ALA A 271 34.68 -6.67 -0.22
C ALA A 271 33.16 -6.93 -0.12
N ALA A 272 32.52 -6.27 0.85
CA ALA A 272 31.08 -6.08 0.84
C ALA A 272 30.68 -5.38 -0.47
N THR A 273 29.75 -5.97 -1.23
CA THR A 273 29.22 -5.38 -2.47
C THR A 273 27.75 -5.10 -2.32
N ASN A 274 27.27 -4.07 -3.04
CA ASN A 274 25.86 -3.76 -3.08
C ASN A 274 25.08 -4.89 -3.77
N ARG A 275 23.83 -5.08 -3.36
CA ARG A 275 22.87 -6.03 -3.93
C ARG A 275 22.12 -5.42 -5.09
N LEU A 276 21.75 -4.15 -4.98
CA LEU A 276 21.14 -3.38 -6.05
C LEU A 276 22.20 -2.90 -7.04
N PRO A 277 21.84 -2.73 -8.32
CA PRO A 277 22.75 -2.22 -9.33
C PRO A 277 23.06 -0.73 -9.08
N LYS A 278 24.22 -0.25 -9.56
CA LYS A 278 24.66 1.16 -9.39
C LYS A 278 23.65 2.18 -9.95
N ASN A 279 22.86 1.80 -10.95
CA ASN A 279 21.83 2.65 -11.56
C ASN A 279 20.44 2.47 -10.94
N ALA A 280 20.31 1.89 -9.74
CA ALA A 280 19.01 1.61 -9.14
C ALA A 280 18.14 2.87 -8.95
N GLY A 281 18.74 3.98 -8.49
CA GLY A 281 18.06 5.27 -8.36
C GLY A 281 17.52 5.80 -9.70
N GLN A 282 18.30 5.68 -10.78
CA GLN A 282 17.87 6.06 -12.13
C GLN A 282 16.69 5.20 -12.64
N ARG A 283 16.73 3.89 -12.37
CA ARG A 283 15.63 2.97 -12.75
C ARG A 283 14.35 3.26 -11.97
N LEU A 284 14.45 3.57 -10.68
CA LEU A 284 13.33 4.04 -9.86
C LEU A 284 12.76 5.34 -10.41
N ALA A 285 13.58 6.34 -10.71
CA ALA A 285 13.14 7.62 -11.25
C ALA A 285 12.44 7.46 -12.61
N THR A 286 12.99 6.60 -13.47
CA THR A 286 12.35 6.22 -14.74
C THR A 286 10.98 5.58 -14.51
N GLY A 287 10.88 4.67 -13.53
CA GLY A 287 9.61 4.07 -13.12
C GLY A 287 8.60 5.10 -12.60
N MET A 288 9.08 6.08 -11.81
CA MET A 288 8.24 7.14 -11.27
C MET A 288 7.66 8.02 -12.38
N ASP A 289 8.48 8.41 -13.37
CA ASP A 289 8.01 9.14 -14.55
C ASP A 289 7.00 8.32 -15.38
N GLN A 290 7.22 7.00 -15.52
CA GLN A 290 6.24 6.10 -16.15
C GLN A 290 4.93 6.01 -15.36
N GLY A 291 5.00 5.96 -14.03
CA GLY A 291 3.85 5.98 -13.14
C GLY A 291 3.03 7.26 -13.28
N ILE A 292 3.71 8.41 -13.32
CA ILE A 292 3.09 9.72 -13.60
C ILE A 292 2.33 9.69 -14.93
N ALA A 293 2.95 9.20 -16.00
CA ALA A 293 2.32 9.12 -17.32
C ALA A 293 1.07 8.21 -17.31
N LYS A 294 1.15 7.04 -16.68
CA LYS A 294 0.01 6.09 -16.54
C LYS A 294 -1.13 6.69 -15.71
N LEU A 295 -0.80 7.35 -14.60
CA LEU A 295 -1.80 8.01 -13.76
C LEU A 295 -2.47 9.14 -14.55
N LYS A 296 -1.70 10.02 -15.19
CA LYS A 296 -2.22 11.12 -16.01
C LYS A 296 -3.15 10.61 -17.11
N ALA A 297 -2.79 9.53 -17.81
CA ALA A 297 -3.65 8.89 -18.80
C ALA A 297 -4.95 8.33 -18.18
N THR A 298 -4.84 7.64 -17.05
CA THR A 298 -5.99 7.07 -16.32
C THR A 298 -6.95 8.13 -15.78
N LEU A 299 -6.43 9.28 -15.35
CA LEU A 299 -7.25 10.39 -14.85
C LEU A 299 -7.92 11.17 -15.99
N ARG A 300 -7.31 11.24 -17.18
CA ARG A 300 -7.92 11.87 -18.36
C ARG A 300 -9.12 11.09 -18.90
N THR A 301 -9.11 9.75 -18.81
CA THR A 301 -10.24 8.92 -19.24
C THR A 301 -11.45 9.02 -18.31
N ILE A 302 -11.34 9.72 -17.17
CA ILE A 302 -12.48 10.02 -16.29
C ILE A 302 -13.48 10.96 -16.98
N GLY A 303 -13.10 11.61 -18.08
CA GLY A 303 -13.94 11.91 -19.25
C GLY A 303 -15.03 12.96 -19.09
N ASP A 304 -15.57 13.17 -17.89
CA ASP A 304 -16.52 14.22 -17.59
C ASP A 304 -16.09 14.95 -16.30
N PRO A 305 -15.61 16.20 -16.40
CA PRO A 305 -15.32 17.05 -15.24
C PRO A 305 -16.51 17.20 -14.28
N ARG A 306 -17.75 16.95 -14.72
CA ARG A 306 -18.95 16.97 -13.86
C ARG A 306 -19.12 15.73 -13.00
N ARG A 307 -18.42 14.64 -13.31
CA ARG A 307 -18.44 13.37 -12.56
C ARG A 307 -17.16 13.12 -11.76
N ALA A 308 -16.14 13.95 -11.94
CA ALA A 308 -14.90 13.85 -11.19
C ALA A 308 -15.03 14.60 -9.85
N PRO A 309 -14.54 14.03 -8.74
CA PRO A 309 -14.43 14.73 -7.46
C PRO A 309 -13.71 16.08 -7.62
N PRO A 310 -14.23 17.20 -7.04
CA PRO A 310 -13.63 18.52 -7.17
C PRO A 310 -12.14 18.59 -6.80
N GLY A 311 -11.73 17.92 -5.72
CA GLY A 311 -10.34 17.81 -5.27
C GLY A 311 -9.45 16.99 -6.21
N LEU A 312 -10.02 16.06 -7.01
CA LEU A 312 -9.26 15.37 -8.05
C LEU A 312 -8.89 16.34 -9.17
N ILE A 313 -9.84 17.17 -9.60
CA ILE A 313 -9.60 18.24 -10.58
C ILE A 313 -8.60 19.24 -10.03
N GLY A 314 -8.76 19.67 -8.76
CA GLY A 314 -7.82 20.58 -8.10
C GLY A 314 -6.39 20.06 -8.11
N ARG A 315 -6.18 18.77 -7.81
CA ARG A 315 -4.87 18.10 -7.93
C ARG A 315 -4.35 18.10 -9.37
N MET A 316 -5.17 17.74 -10.35
CA MET A 316 -4.74 17.73 -11.75
C MET A 316 -4.33 19.14 -12.22
N VAL A 317 -5.05 20.19 -11.81
CA VAL A 317 -4.70 21.59 -12.11
C VAL A 317 -3.40 22.00 -11.42
N ALA A 318 -3.23 21.66 -10.14
CA ALA A 318 -2.01 21.95 -9.39
C ALA A 318 -0.75 21.31 -10.00
N LEU A 319 -0.91 20.15 -10.64
CA LEU A 319 0.14 19.46 -11.37
C LEU A 319 0.33 19.93 -12.82
N GLY A 320 -0.51 20.86 -13.31
CA GLY A 320 -0.50 21.30 -14.71
C GLY A 320 -0.98 20.21 -15.68
N TRP A 321 -1.75 19.23 -15.22
CA TRP A 321 -2.27 18.12 -16.03
C TRP A 321 -3.65 18.41 -16.63
N ALA A 322 -4.37 19.39 -16.08
CA ALA A 322 -5.66 19.89 -16.54
C ALA A 322 -5.67 21.43 -16.52
N ASN A 323 -6.51 22.03 -17.36
CA ASN A 323 -6.76 23.47 -17.34
C ASN A 323 -7.79 23.80 -16.24
N PRO A 324 -7.68 24.96 -15.56
CA PRO A 324 -8.75 25.42 -14.68
C PRO A 324 -10.04 25.55 -15.47
N ALA A 325 -11.17 25.15 -14.88
CA ALA A 325 -12.47 25.41 -15.50
C ALA A 325 -12.63 26.93 -15.68
N PRO A 326 -13.14 27.41 -16.83
CA PRO A 326 -13.47 28.82 -16.97
C PRO A 326 -14.49 29.21 -15.88
N PRO A 327 -14.46 30.47 -15.40
CA PRO A 327 -15.46 30.97 -14.46
C PRO A 327 -16.88 30.69 -14.97
N PRO A 328 -17.86 30.45 -14.08
CA PRO A 328 -19.26 30.35 -14.48
C PRO A 328 -19.65 31.58 -15.32
N GLY A 329 -20.10 31.37 -16.55
CA GLY A 329 -20.62 32.44 -17.42
C GLY A 329 -19.76 32.86 -18.61
N LEU A 330 -18.59 32.25 -18.86
CA LEU A 330 -17.83 32.51 -20.09
C LEU A 330 -17.96 31.35 -21.10
N PRO A 331 -18.38 31.61 -22.36
CA PRO A 331 -18.46 30.59 -23.38
C PRO A 331 -17.06 30.09 -23.76
N ARG A 332 -16.97 28.78 -24.03
CA ARG A 332 -15.74 28.16 -24.54
C ARG A 332 -15.50 28.67 -25.96
N ARG A 333 -14.33 29.27 -26.20
CA ARG A 333 -13.78 29.49 -27.55
C ARG A 333 -13.13 28.20 -28.03
#